data_AF-A0A540WI06-F1
#
_entry.id   AF-A0A540WI06-F1
#
_cell.length_a   1.000
_cell.length_b   1.000
_cell.length_c   1.000
_cell.angle_alpha   90.00
_cell.angle_beta   90.00
_cell.angle_gamma   90.00
#
_symmetry.space_group_name_H-M   'P 1'
#
loop_
_entity.id
_entity.type
_entity.pdbx_description
1 polymer ?
#
loop_
_entity_poly.entity_id
_entity_poly.type
_entity_poly.pdbx_seq_one_letter_code
_entity_poly.pdbx_strand_id
1 'polypeptide(L)'
;MTTQKTETSTPPKPAKKGTGIMSRVVAAAVACSALGCPGTQVRPPPPPEPCPSGAVEAMEARGIETGDYYGAQFLVERTQVIAVKDGATELRLIGKWKRMPSGTIFSGRLTVSDRVYGRFTRARTPGGESFPVCLELLAEGMEKGLERKPGDDSPTSARVFSTGEVRAVREFE
;
A
#
# COMPACT_ATOMS: atom_id res chain seq x y z
N MET A 1 -65.04 -21.24 59.55
CA MET A 1 -66.08 -20.64 58.67
C MET A 1 -65.59 -19.24 58.30
N THR A 2 -65.67 -18.69 57.10
CA THR A 2 -65.99 -19.12 55.74
C THR A 2 -65.49 -17.97 54.85
N THR A 3 -64.98 -18.33 53.69
CA THR A 3 -64.69 -17.59 52.46
C THR A 3 -65.43 -16.25 52.17
N GLN A 4 -64.69 -15.32 51.53
CA GLN A 4 -64.99 -14.57 50.28
C GLN A 4 -65.54 -13.12 50.30
N LYS A 5 -65.06 -12.35 49.28
CA LYS A 5 -65.76 -11.31 48.46
C LYS A 5 -65.31 -9.85 48.71
N THR A 6 -64.56 -9.14 47.86
CA THR A 6 -64.72 -8.62 46.45
C THR A 6 -65.20 -7.16 46.39
N GLU A 7 -64.47 -6.37 45.59
CA GLU A 7 -64.79 -5.11 44.86
C GLU A 7 -65.00 -3.80 45.64
N THR A 8 -64.14 -2.79 45.43
CA THR A 8 -64.01 -1.81 44.32
C THR A 8 -64.84 -0.57 44.60
N SER A 9 -64.12 0.53 44.84
CA SER A 9 -64.64 1.86 45.18
C SER A 9 -64.62 2.80 43.97
N THR A 10 -65.72 3.55 43.83
CA THR A 10 -66.09 4.51 42.80
C THR A 10 -65.20 5.77 42.77
N PRO A 11 -64.95 6.40 41.60
CA PRO A 11 -64.16 7.62 41.49
C PRO A 11 -65.02 8.91 41.44
N PRO A 12 -64.44 10.09 41.72
CA PRO A 12 -64.59 11.17 40.75
C PRO A 12 -63.35 12.11 40.57
N LYS A 13 -62.98 12.26 39.29
CA LYS A 13 -62.64 13.44 38.44
C LYS A 13 -62.27 14.86 39.01
N PRO A 14 -61.64 15.72 38.18
CA PRO A 14 -60.35 16.38 38.48
C PRO A 14 -60.38 17.93 38.48
N ALA A 15 -59.28 18.56 38.88
CA ALA A 15 -59.01 19.99 38.65
C ALA A 15 -57.52 20.28 38.37
N LYS A 16 -57.28 21.41 37.68
CA LYS A 16 -56.19 21.70 36.73
C LYS A 16 -54.95 22.39 37.32
N LYS A 17 -53.80 22.09 36.68
CA LYS A 17 -52.62 22.92 36.31
C LYS A 17 -51.98 23.88 37.33
N GLY A 18 -50.74 23.56 37.69
CA GLY A 18 -49.70 24.50 38.13
C GLY A 18 -48.44 24.33 37.29
N THR A 19 -47.88 25.43 36.80
CA THR A 19 -46.69 25.52 35.95
C THR A 19 -45.42 25.37 36.78
N GLY A 20 -44.53 24.46 36.42
CA GLY A 20 -43.27 24.19 37.12
C GLY A 20 -42.14 23.84 36.15
N ILE A 21 -40.98 24.41 36.41
CA ILE A 21 -39.81 24.57 35.53
C ILE A 21 -38.92 23.31 35.51
N MET A 22 -38.28 23.05 34.35
CA MET A 22 -37.12 22.18 34.08
C MET A 22 -37.15 20.68 34.44
N SER A 23 -37.06 19.84 33.40
CA SER A 23 -35.83 19.08 33.13
C SER A 23 -35.83 18.48 31.73
N ARG A 24 -34.77 18.81 30.98
CA ARG A 24 -34.45 18.27 29.66
C ARG A 24 -34.02 16.81 29.80
N VAL A 25 -34.65 15.90 29.08
CA VAL A 25 -34.02 14.61 28.73
C VAL A 25 -34.14 14.45 27.23
N VAL A 26 -33.08 14.87 26.53
CA VAL A 26 -32.88 14.59 25.11
C VAL A 26 -32.30 13.18 25.05
N ALA A 27 -33.13 12.19 24.70
CA ALA A 27 -32.65 10.86 24.36
C ALA A 27 -32.08 10.91 22.94
N ALA A 28 -30.79 11.17 22.82
CA ALA A 28 -30.05 11.03 21.57
C ALA A 28 -29.78 9.55 21.31
N ALA A 29 -30.56 8.92 20.43
CA ALA A 29 -30.21 7.62 19.86
C ALA A 29 -29.41 7.85 18.58
N VAL A 30 -28.08 7.87 18.71
CA VAL A 30 -27.16 7.78 17.57
C VAL A 30 -26.96 6.30 17.27
N ALA A 31 -27.56 5.82 16.19
CA ALA A 31 -27.24 4.52 15.61
C ALA A 31 -26.66 4.74 14.21
N CYS A 32 -25.41 5.22 14.15
CA CYS A 32 -24.61 5.04 12.94
C CYS A 32 -24.13 3.58 12.95
N SER A 33 -24.86 2.73 12.23
CA SER A 33 -24.45 1.38 11.90
C SER A 33 -23.16 1.43 11.07
N ALA A 34 -22.01 1.41 11.73
CA ALA A 34 -20.73 1.14 11.10
C ALA A 34 -20.64 -0.37 10.81
N LEU A 35 -21.36 -0.82 9.78
CA LEU A 35 -21.06 -2.08 9.10
C LEU A 35 -19.95 -1.79 8.08
N GLY A 36 -18.73 -1.57 8.60
CA GLY A 36 -17.54 -1.66 7.77
C GLY A 36 -17.29 -3.14 7.49
N CYS A 37 -17.47 -3.57 6.24
CA CYS A 37 -17.18 -4.93 5.81
C CYS A 37 -15.76 -5.34 6.23
N PRO A 38 -15.52 -6.57 6.73
CA PRO A 38 -14.18 -7.14 6.79
C PRO A 38 -13.77 -7.54 5.36
N GLY A 39 -13.57 -6.54 4.50
CA GLY A 39 -12.83 -6.71 3.27
C GLY A 39 -11.38 -6.37 3.55
N THR A 40 -10.44 -7.24 3.16
CA THR A 40 -9.03 -6.90 3.10
C THR A 40 -8.89 -5.60 2.33
N GLN A 41 -8.67 -4.48 3.01
CA GLN A 41 -8.56 -3.19 2.35
C GLN A 41 -7.23 -3.17 1.60
N VAL A 42 -7.30 -3.54 0.33
CA VAL A 42 -6.15 -3.52 -0.56
C VAL A 42 -5.79 -2.05 -0.79
N ARG A 43 -4.61 -1.64 -0.33
CA ARG A 43 -4.15 -0.26 -0.47
C ARG A 43 -3.89 0.03 -1.96
N PRO A 44 -4.23 1.23 -2.47
CA PRO A 44 -3.99 1.57 -3.87
C PRO A 44 -2.50 1.66 -4.20
N PRO A 45 -2.13 1.69 -5.49
CA PRO A 45 -0.76 1.98 -5.92
C PRO A 45 -0.24 3.32 -5.36
N PRO A 46 1.08 3.48 -5.16
CA PRO A 46 1.68 4.75 -4.77
C PRO A 46 1.33 5.87 -5.77
N PRO A 47 1.11 7.11 -5.30
CA PRO A 47 0.84 8.23 -6.21
C PRO A 47 2.09 8.61 -7.01
N PRO A 48 1.94 9.20 -8.20
CA PRO A 48 3.06 9.67 -9.01
C PRO A 48 4.03 10.59 -8.27
N GLU A 49 5.31 10.58 -8.67
CA GLU A 49 6.37 11.40 -8.07
C GLU A 49 7.44 11.77 -9.10
N PRO A 50 7.98 13.00 -9.08
CA PRO A 50 9.03 13.39 -10.01
C PRO A 50 10.31 12.57 -9.84
N CYS A 51 11.03 12.38 -10.94
CA CYS A 51 12.35 11.76 -10.92
C CYS A 51 13.39 12.65 -10.18
N PRO A 52 14.46 12.05 -9.62
CA PRO A 52 15.59 12.82 -9.12
C PRO A 52 16.21 13.68 -10.22
N SER A 53 16.72 14.86 -9.84
CA SER A 53 17.43 15.75 -10.77
C SER A 53 18.61 15.02 -11.45
N GLY A 54 18.73 15.18 -12.76
CA GLY A 54 19.79 14.56 -13.57
C GLY A 54 19.57 13.08 -13.90
N ALA A 55 18.48 12.46 -13.43
CA ALA A 55 18.25 11.03 -13.63
C ALA A 55 18.02 10.67 -15.09
N VAL A 56 17.19 11.43 -15.80
CA VAL A 56 16.84 11.16 -17.20
C VAL A 56 18.10 11.35 -18.07
N GLU A 57 18.81 12.45 -17.87
CA GLU A 57 20.04 12.76 -18.61
C GLU A 57 21.13 11.71 -18.34
N ALA A 58 21.26 11.22 -17.11
CA ALA A 58 22.22 10.17 -16.76
C ALA A 58 21.87 8.80 -17.39
N MET A 59 20.58 8.48 -17.54
CA MET A 59 20.10 7.29 -18.24
C MET A 59 20.33 7.40 -19.76
N GLU A 60 20.01 8.54 -20.37
CA GLU A 60 20.26 8.82 -21.79
C GLU A 60 21.75 8.80 -22.13
N ALA A 61 22.60 9.35 -21.25
CA ALA A 61 24.05 9.27 -21.35
C ALA A 61 24.59 7.82 -21.31
N ARG A 62 23.74 6.84 -20.96
CA ARG A 62 24.02 5.39 -21.01
C ARG A 62 23.24 4.68 -22.11
N GLY A 63 22.47 5.41 -22.91
CA GLY A 63 21.66 4.90 -24.01
C GLY A 63 20.41 4.16 -23.55
N ILE A 64 19.92 4.50 -22.35
CA ILE A 64 18.67 3.99 -21.79
C ILE A 64 17.63 5.09 -21.96
N GLU A 65 16.64 4.84 -22.81
CA GLU A 65 15.57 5.79 -23.10
C GLU A 65 14.37 5.56 -22.17
N THR A 66 13.50 6.55 -22.02
CA THR A 66 12.24 6.37 -21.30
C THR A 66 11.42 5.25 -21.96
N GLY A 67 10.96 4.28 -21.16
CA GLY A 67 10.23 3.10 -21.63
C GLY A 67 11.11 1.87 -21.83
N ASP A 68 12.45 2.02 -21.95
CA ASP A 68 13.36 0.87 -21.94
C ASP A 68 13.21 0.11 -20.61
N TYR A 69 13.27 -1.21 -20.67
CA TYR A 69 13.22 -2.07 -19.49
C TYR A 69 14.25 -3.19 -19.57
N TYR A 70 14.62 -3.73 -18.42
CA TYR A 70 15.60 -4.80 -18.33
C TYR A 70 15.48 -5.63 -17.05
N GLY A 71 15.92 -6.88 -17.10
CA GLY A 71 15.85 -7.82 -15.98
C GLY A 71 16.71 -7.42 -14.78
N ALA A 72 16.13 -7.54 -13.58
CA ALA A 72 16.77 -7.27 -12.30
C ALA A 72 16.41 -8.33 -11.25
N GLN A 73 17.30 -8.53 -10.27
CA GLN A 73 17.13 -9.50 -9.19
C GLN A 73 17.32 -8.84 -7.83
N PHE A 74 16.56 -9.25 -6.82
CA PHE A 74 16.94 -8.97 -5.44
C PHE A 74 18.30 -9.59 -5.11
N LEU A 75 18.99 -9.07 -4.10
CA LEU A 75 20.32 -9.55 -3.70
C LEU A 75 20.23 -10.90 -2.97
N VAL A 76 19.93 -11.96 -3.72
CA VAL A 76 19.83 -13.33 -3.26
C VAL A 76 20.64 -14.25 -4.19
N GLU A 77 21.14 -15.37 -3.66
CA GLU A 77 22.02 -16.27 -4.42
C GLU A 77 21.28 -17.05 -5.51
N ARG A 78 20.01 -17.39 -5.25
CA ARG A 78 19.19 -18.21 -6.14
C ARG A 78 17.82 -17.59 -6.30
N THR A 79 17.30 -17.68 -7.52
CA THR A 79 15.94 -17.26 -7.85
C THR A 79 14.94 -18.10 -7.07
N GLN A 80 14.08 -17.45 -6.27
CA GLN A 80 13.12 -18.10 -5.39
C GLN A 80 12.02 -17.11 -4.95
N VAL A 81 11.03 -17.59 -4.20
CA VAL A 81 10.09 -16.72 -3.50
C VAL A 81 10.73 -16.22 -2.21
N ILE A 82 10.74 -14.90 -2.02
CA ILE A 82 11.34 -14.23 -0.86
C ILE A 82 10.31 -13.35 -0.14
N ALA A 83 10.53 -13.10 1.14
CA ALA A 83 9.79 -12.08 1.87
C ALA A 83 10.47 -10.71 1.69
N VAL A 84 9.68 -9.69 1.37
CA VAL A 84 10.11 -8.29 1.29
C VAL A 84 9.28 -7.44 2.22
N LYS A 85 9.82 -6.29 2.61
CA LYS A 85 9.16 -5.32 3.48
C LYS A 85 9.07 -3.98 2.79
N ASP A 86 8.12 -3.17 3.25
CA ASP A 86 8.12 -1.73 2.97
C ASP A 86 9.45 -1.08 3.32
N GLY A 87 9.88 -0.14 2.46
CA GLY A 87 11.06 0.69 2.72
C GLY A 87 12.24 0.37 1.81
N ALA A 88 13.45 0.68 2.29
CA ALA A 88 14.67 0.64 1.48
C ALA A 88 14.97 -0.76 0.93
N THR A 89 15.45 -0.82 -0.31
CA THR A 89 15.81 -2.08 -0.97
C THR A 89 16.90 -1.89 -2.01
N GLU A 90 17.45 -3.00 -2.49
CA GLU A 90 18.40 -3.04 -3.59
C GLU A 90 18.07 -4.15 -4.59
N LEU A 91 18.29 -3.84 -5.87
CA LEU A 91 18.26 -4.82 -6.96
C LEU A 91 19.61 -4.84 -7.69
N ARG A 92 19.93 -5.98 -8.29
CA ARG A 92 21.07 -6.19 -9.17
C ARG A 92 20.59 -6.34 -10.61
N LEU A 93 21.18 -5.60 -11.52
CA LEU A 93 20.97 -5.77 -12.96
C LEU A 93 21.49 -7.14 -13.44
N ILE A 94 20.64 -7.90 -14.14
CA ILE A 94 20.97 -9.24 -14.66
C ILE A 94 21.41 -9.15 -16.12
N GLY A 95 22.72 -9.02 -16.36
CA GLY A 95 23.27 -8.86 -17.71
C GLY A 95 23.51 -7.39 -18.08
N LYS A 96 24.10 -7.17 -19.25
CA LYS A 96 24.46 -5.82 -19.71
C LYS A 96 23.24 -5.12 -20.33
N TRP A 97 22.84 -3.97 -19.79
CA TRP A 97 21.78 -3.14 -20.34
C TRP A 97 22.38 -1.92 -21.03
N LYS A 98 22.46 -1.96 -22.37
CA LYS A 98 23.08 -0.89 -23.18
C LYS A 98 24.51 -0.60 -22.69
N ARG A 99 24.84 0.62 -22.27
CA ARG A 99 26.16 0.95 -21.69
C ARG A 99 26.27 0.67 -20.19
N MET A 100 25.19 0.25 -19.53
CA MET A 100 25.19 -0.12 -18.12
C MET A 100 25.70 -1.56 -17.94
N PRO A 101 26.78 -1.77 -17.16
CA PRO A 101 27.36 -3.10 -16.98
C PRO A 101 26.47 -4.01 -16.12
N SER A 102 26.52 -5.31 -16.41
CA SER A 102 25.92 -6.35 -15.55
C SER A 102 26.41 -6.22 -14.11
N GLY A 103 25.55 -6.55 -13.15
CA GLY A 103 25.88 -6.47 -11.73
C GLY A 103 25.81 -5.07 -11.14
N THR A 104 25.39 -4.06 -11.91
CA THR A 104 25.03 -2.73 -11.37
C THR A 104 23.95 -2.88 -10.30
N ILE A 105 24.15 -2.22 -9.17
CA ILE A 105 23.20 -2.20 -8.05
C ILE A 105 22.31 -0.98 -8.16
N PHE A 106 21.00 -1.19 -8.13
CA PHE A 106 20.00 -0.15 -8.00
C PHE A 106 19.56 -0.06 -6.55
N SER A 107 19.69 1.12 -5.95
CA SER A 107 19.20 1.39 -4.59
C SER A 107 17.94 2.24 -4.66
N GLY A 108 16.95 1.89 -3.84
CA GLY A 108 15.63 2.48 -3.91
C GLY A 108 14.75 2.09 -2.74
N ARG A 109 13.44 2.10 -2.96
CA ARG A 109 12.46 1.70 -1.95
C ARG A 109 11.33 0.89 -2.57
N LEU A 110 10.80 -0.04 -1.77
CA LEU A 110 9.57 -0.75 -2.05
C LEU A 110 8.38 -0.10 -1.34
N THR A 111 7.21 -0.26 -1.94
CA THR A 111 5.92 0.00 -1.32
C THR A 111 5.01 -1.20 -1.56
N VAL A 112 4.64 -1.85 -0.47
CA VAL A 112 3.71 -2.97 -0.36
C VAL A 112 2.29 -2.40 -0.30
N SER A 113 1.46 -2.90 -1.21
CA SER A 113 0.08 -2.47 -1.39
C SER A 113 -0.74 -3.67 -1.92
N ASP A 114 -1.62 -3.46 -2.90
CA ASP A 114 -2.14 -4.52 -3.78
C ASP A 114 -1.03 -5.34 -4.45
N ARG A 115 0.03 -4.66 -4.86
CA ARG A 115 1.27 -5.23 -5.41
C ARG A 115 2.48 -4.68 -4.67
N VAL A 116 3.66 -5.20 -4.99
CA VAL A 116 4.92 -4.65 -4.48
C VAL A 116 5.54 -3.74 -5.53
N TYR A 117 5.37 -2.43 -5.34
CA TYR A 117 5.95 -1.41 -6.21
C TYR A 117 7.37 -1.10 -5.77
N GLY A 118 8.24 -0.76 -6.72
CA GLY A 118 9.61 -0.35 -6.43
C GLY A 118 9.96 0.91 -7.20
N ARG A 119 10.63 1.86 -6.53
CA ARG A 119 11.18 3.08 -7.11
C ARG A 119 12.67 3.13 -6.81
N PHE A 120 13.49 3.13 -7.86
CA PHE A 120 14.94 3.15 -7.75
C PHE A 120 15.48 4.47 -8.27
N THR A 121 16.31 5.12 -7.46
CA THR A 121 16.76 6.49 -7.68
C THR A 121 18.27 6.61 -7.83
N ARG A 122 19.02 5.53 -7.56
CA ARG A 122 20.48 5.50 -7.66
C ARG A 122 20.94 4.19 -8.26
N ALA A 123 21.90 4.28 -9.17
CA ALA A 123 22.67 3.14 -9.66
C ALA A 123 24.11 3.23 -9.14
N ARG A 124 24.73 2.06 -8.92
CA ARG A 124 26.15 1.91 -8.62
C ARG A 124 26.73 0.75 -9.42
N THR A 125 27.64 1.05 -10.34
CA THR A 125 28.27 0.02 -11.18
C THR A 125 29.27 -0.82 -10.37
N PRO A 126 29.66 -2.01 -10.85
CA PRO A 126 30.72 -2.80 -10.22
C PRO A 126 32.07 -2.05 -10.14
N GLY A 127 32.31 -1.11 -11.05
CA GLY A 127 33.50 -0.24 -11.04
C GLY A 127 33.44 0.91 -10.03
N GLY A 128 32.35 1.05 -9.27
CA GLY A 128 32.19 2.05 -8.22
C GLY A 128 31.55 3.36 -8.66
N GLU A 129 31.33 3.58 -9.97
CA GLU A 129 30.61 4.76 -10.46
C GLU A 129 29.16 4.76 -9.95
N SER A 130 28.69 5.89 -9.42
CA SER A 130 27.30 6.08 -8.99
C SER A 130 26.66 7.29 -9.65
N PHE A 131 25.41 7.15 -10.07
CA PHE A 131 24.65 8.18 -10.78
C PHE A 131 23.15 8.05 -10.48
N PRO A 132 22.37 9.15 -10.62
CA PRO A 132 20.93 9.09 -10.45
C PRO A 132 20.28 8.28 -11.57
N VAL A 133 19.23 7.56 -11.24
CA VAL A 133 18.36 6.86 -12.21
C VAL A 133 16.90 7.11 -11.82
N CYS A 134 15.98 6.79 -12.72
CA CYS A 134 14.56 6.83 -12.40
C CYS A 134 13.91 5.57 -12.96
N LEU A 135 13.85 4.53 -12.12
CA LEU A 135 13.40 3.21 -12.53
C LEU A 135 12.24 2.72 -11.66
N GLU A 136 11.24 2.14 -12.32
CA GLU A 136 10.13 1.46 -11.66
C GLU A 136 10.26 -0.06 -11.76
N LEU A 137 9.83 -0.74 -10.71
CA LEU A 137 9.75 -2.21 -10.68
C LEU A 137 8.54 -2.72 -11.44
N LEU A 138 8.77 -3.65 -12.36
CA LEU A 138 7.75 -4.41 -13.07
C LEU A 138 7.84 -5.89 -12.71
N ALA A 139 6.70 -6.57 -12.71
CA ALA A 139 6.65 -8.02 -12.78
C ALA A 139 7.10 -8.50 -14.17
N GLU A 140 7.42 -9.79 -14.26
CA GLU A 140 7.56 -10.46 -15.55
C GLU A 140 6.26 -10.29 -16.35
N GLY A 141 6.38 -9.91 -17.63
CA GLY A 141 5.22 -9.51 -18.45
C GLY A 141 4.90 -8.01 -18.42
N MET A 142 5.80 -7.17 -17.87
CA MET A 142 5.74 -5.71 -17.87
C MET A 142 4.57 -5.07 -17.09
N GLU A 143 3.91 -5.82 -16.20
CA GLU A 143 2.93 -5.25 -15.28
C GLU A 143 3.63 -4.45 -14.17
N LYS A 144 3.06 -3.30 -13.79
CA LYS A 144 3.63 -2.48 -12.72
C LYS A 144 3.56 -3.17 -11.37
N GLY A 145 4.70 -3.22 -10.67
CA GLY A 145 4.85 -3.86 -9.37
C GLY A 145 4.79 -5.39 -9.43
N LEU A 146 5.44 -6.04 -8.47
CA LEU A 146 5.46 -7.50 -8.37
C LEU A 146 4.15 -8.03 -7.78
N GLU A 147 3.68 -9.13 -8.33
CA GLU A 147 2.55 -9.89 -7.79
C GLU A 147 2.89 -10.43 -6.39
N ARG A 148 1.96 -10.26 -5.45
CA ARG A 148 2.04 -10.88 -4.12
C ARG A 148 1.81 -12.38 -4.25
N LYS A 149 2.77 -13.17 -3.80
CA LYS A 149 2.60 -14.62 -3.64
C LYS A 149 1.84 -14.94 -2.35
N PRO A 150 1.04 -16.02 -2.31
CA PRO A 150 0.26 -16.40 -1.13
C PRO A 150 1.11 -16.60 0.13
N GLY A 151 0.51 -16.53 1.31
CA GLY A 151 1.18 -16.84 2.58
C GLY A 151 1.84 -15.65 3.29
N ASP A 152 1.48 -14.42 2.90
CA ASP A 152 1.72 -13.21 3.69
C ASP A 152 0.63 -12.16 3.42
N ASP A 153 -0.29 -12.01 4.37
CA ASP A 153 -1.41 -11.06 4.33
C ASP A 153 -1.09 -9.74 5.05
N SER A 154 0.18 -9.53 5.43
CA SER A 154 0.63 -8.29 6.08
C SER A 154 0.41 -7.06 5.19
N PRO A 155 0.05 -5.91 5.77
CA PRO A 155 -0.02 -4.66 5.02
C PRO A 155 1.35 -4.08 4.68
N THR A 156 2.43 -4.51 5.35
CA THR A 156 3.78 -3.92 5.21
C THR A 156 4.85 -4.92 4.77
N SER A 157 4.46 -6.16 4.51
CA SER A 157 5.31 -7.19 3.93
C SER A 157 4.54 -8.01 2.91
N ALA A 158 5.29 -8.62 1.99
CA ALA A 158 4.74 -9.52 1.01
C ALA A 158 5.76 -10.59 0.64
N ARG A 159 5.27 -11.71 0.11
CA ARG A 159 6.09 -12.69 -0.58
C ARG A 159 6.10 -12.36 -2.07
N VAL A 160 7.25 -12.36 -2.71
CA VAL A 160 7.41 -12.08 -4.15
C VAL A 160 8.41 -13.02 -4.77
N PHE A 161 8.35 -13.21 -6.10
CA PHE A 161 9.45 -13.86 -6.81
C PHE A 161 10.66 -12.92 -6.84
N SER A 162 11.86 -13.46 -6.67
CA SER A 162 13.06 -12.64 -6.43
C SER A 162 13.63 -11.96 -7.69
N THR A 163 12.98 -12.12 -8.84
CA THR A 163 13.31 -11.45 -10.11
C THR A 163 12.14 -10.60 -10.57
N GLY A 164 12.45 -9.54 -11.30
CA GLY A 164 11.50 -8.72 -12.01
C GLY A 164 12.22 -7.95 -13.12
N GLU A 165 11.56 -6.93 -13.64
CA GLU A 165 12.16 -5.99 -14.58
C GLU A 165 12.18 -4.59 -13.97
N VAL A 166 13.10 -3.75 -14.42
CA VAL A 166 13.09 -2.33 -14.13
C VAL A 166 12.84 -1.56 -15.41
N ARG A 167 11.96 -0.55 -15.37
CA ARG A 167 11.64 0.31 -16.52
C ARG A 167 12.08 1.73 -16.26
N ALA A 168 12.77 2.34 -17.22
CA ALA A 168 13.14 3.74 -17.17
C ALA A 168 11.93 4.64 -17.40
N VAL A 169 11.73 5.62 -16.52
CA VAL A 169 10.60 6.55 -16.56
C VAL A 169 11.07 8.00 -16.45
N ARG A 170 10.19 8.94 -16.86
CA ARG A 170 10.41 10.39 -16.73
C ARG A 170 9.78 10.98 -15.46
N GLU A 171 8.85 10.25 -14.88
CA GLU A 171 8.27 10.43 -13.56
C GLU A 171 7.84 9.05 -13.06
N PHE A 172 7.86 8.83 -11.75
CA PHE A 172 7.22 7.65 -11.21
C PHE A 172 5.72 7.78 -11.41
N GLU A 173 5.10 6.74 -11.96
CA GLU A 173 3.66 6.66 -12.19
C GLU A 173 2.94 6.21 -10.90
#